data_AF-V3ZVU9-F1
#
_entry.id   AF-V3ZVU9-F1
#
_cell.length_a   1.000
_cell.length_b   1.000
_cell.length_c   1.000
_cell.angle_alpha   90.00
_cell.angle_beta   90.00
_cell.angle_gamma   90.00
#
_symmetry.space_group_name_H-M   'P 1'
#
loop_
_entity.id
_entity.type
_entity.pdbx_description
1 polymer ?
#
loop_
_entity_poly.entity_id
_entity_poly.type
_entity_poly.pdbx_seq_one_letter_code
_entity_poly.pdbx_strand_id
1 'polypeptide(L)'
;QVCQHPYAGMRSWGAEAVTSLVKAALGYKFDTPLNENLKLQKTILQPIQEISSTNYSDIRQKQLECVLQILHNNGDQLLHGWPLILGVIGAVNDNQGEKLVQTAFQSLQVVVTDFLPIIPSIYQQVCVEVAGRFGLQNKELNVSLTAIGLLVSFRYLMVSLCKVRIILPFDRTD
;
A
#
# COMPACT_ATOMS: atom_id res chain seq x y z
N GLN A 1 -18.94 -3.98 -10.80
CA GLN A 1 -20.08 -3.13 -11.26
C GLN A 1 -20.82 -2.42 -10.12
N VAL A 2 -20.90 -2.95 -8.89
CA VAL A 2 -21.63 -2.29 -7.77
C VAL A 2 -20.95 -1.01 -7.27
N CYS A 3 -19.61 -0.93 -7.25
CA CYS A 3 -18.86 0.25 -6.79
C CYS A 3 -18.96 1.47 -7.72
N GLN A 4 -19.55 1.33 -8.92
CA GLN A 4 -19.78 2.42 -9.88
C GLN A 4 -21.26 2.84 -9.97
N HIS A 5 -22.13 2.27 -9.13
CA HIS A 5 -23.56 2.51 -9.20
C HIS A 5 -23.91 3.98 -8.92
N PRO A 6 -24.85 4.64 -9.62
CA PRO A 6 -25.18 6.06 -9.41
C PRO A 6 -25.66 6.39 -7.99
N TYR A 7 -26.27 5.42 -7.29
CA TYR A 7 -26.73 5.55 -5.90
C TYR A 7 -25.58 5.41 -4.88
N ALA A 8 -25.30 6.46 -4.12
CA ALA A 8 -24.21 6.51 -3.15
C ALA A 8 -24.26 5.41 -2.09
N GLY A 9 -25.47 5.04 -1.63
CA GLY A 9 -25.66 3.91 -0.72
C GLY A 9 -25.16 2.60 -1.33
N MET A 10 -25.62 2.22 -2.53
CA MET A 10 -25.23 0.95 -3.15
C MET A 10 -23.72 0.86 -3.43
N ARG A 11 -23.07 1.97 -3.80
CA ARG A 11 -21.61 2.00 -3.94
C ARG A 11 -20.90 1.75 -2.62
N SER A 12 -21.34 2.43 -1.55
CA SER A 12 -20.75 2.33 -0.22
C SER A 12 -20.88 0.91 0.34
N TRP A 13 -22.04 0.28 0.19
CA TRP A 13 -22.27 -1.11 0.60
C TRP A 13 -21.47 -2.11 -0.24
N GLY A 14 -21.35 -1.87 -1.56
CA GLY A 14 -20.51 -2.68 -2.43
C GLY A 14 -19.02 -2.59 -2.05
N ALA A 15 -18.53 -1.38 -1.80
CA ALA A 15 -17.16 -1.17 -1.33
C ALA A 15 -16.92 -1.84 0.03
N GLU A 16 -17.85 -1.71 0.98
CA GLU A 16 -17.80 -2.35 2.30
C GLU A 16 -17.75 -3.88 2.21
N ALA A 17 -18.58 -4.46 1.34
CA ALA A 17 -18.61 -5.90 1.13
C ALA A 17 -17.30 -6.41 0.55
N VAL A 18 -16.75 -5.70 -0.45
CA VAL A 18 -15.46 -6.04 -1.05
C VAL A 18 -14.33 -5.90 -0.04
N THR A 19 -14.23 -4.79 0.68
CA THR A 19 -13.16 -4.57 1.67
C THR A 19 -13.23 -5.59 2.81
N SER A 20 -14.43 -5.90 3.29
CA SER A 20 -14.64 -6.92 4.34
C SER A 20 -14.28 -8.31 3.87
N LEU A 21 -14.68 -8.68 2.64
CA LEU A 21 -14.32 -9.98 2.05
C LEU A 21 -12.80 -10.12 1.91
N VAL A 22 -12.11 -9.08 1.45
CA VAL A 22 -10.66 -9.11 1.30
C VAL A 22 -9.95 -9.24 2.63
N LYS A 23 -10.39 -8.51 3.66
CA LYS A 23 -9.85 -8.64 5.02
C LYS A 23 -10.06 -10.05 5.58
N ALA A 24 -11.27 -10.61 5.43
CA ALA A 24 -11.59 -11.95 5.87
C ALA A 24 -10.77 -13.02 5.13
N ALA A 25 -10.61 -12.86 3.81
CA ALA A 25 -9.81 -13.77 3.00
C ALA A 25 -8.33 -13.72 3.40
N LEU A 26 -7.76 -12.54 3.64
CA LEU A 26 -6.36 -12.42 4.07
C LEU A 26 -6.12 -12.92 5.52
N GLY A 27 -7.13 -12.84 6.39
CA GLY A 27 -7.08 -13.39 7.75
C GLY A 27 -7.35 -14.90 7.83
N TYR A 28 -7.72 -15.54 6.72
CA TYR A 28 -8.01 -16.97 6.68
C TYR A 28 -6.72 -17.80 6.55
N LYS A 29 -6.61 -18.86 7.35
CA LYS A 29 -5.49 -19.81 7.24
C LYS A 29 -5.78 -20.81 6.13
N PHE A 30 -5.29 -20.51 4.94
CA PHE A 30 -5.33 -21.44 3.81
C PHE A 30 -4.37 -22.62 4.02
N ASP A 31 -4.69 -23.77 3.43
CA ASP A 31 -3.82 -24.97 3.45
C ASP A 31 -2.45 -24.70 2.83
N THR A 32 -2.38 -23.85 1.79
CA THR A 32 -1.14 -23.29 1.25
C THR A 32 -1.01 -21.85 1.74
N PRO A 33 0.13 -21.46 2.34
CA PRO A 33 0.27 -20.13 2.90
C PRO A 33 0.19 -19.06 1.80
N LEU A 34 -0.42 -17.91 2.15
CA LEU A 34 -0.75 -16.83 1.21
C LEU A 34 0.48 -16.25 0.49
N ASN A 35 1.65 -16.34 1.13
CA ASN A 35 2.93 -15.93 0.60
C ASN A 35 3.43 -16.81 -0.56
N GLU A 36 3.01 -18.09 -0.62
CA GLU A 36 3.38 -19.04 -1.67
C GLU A 36 2.37 -19.06 -2.83
N ASN A 37 1.13 -18.60 -2.58
CA ASN A 37 0.06 -18.61 -3.59
C ASN A 37 -0.17 -17.23 -4.22
N LEU A 38 0.76 -16.85 -5.10
CA LEU A 38 0.75 -15.58 -5.85
C LEU A 38 -0.59 -15.27 -6.52
N LYS A 39 -1.19 -16.28 -7.16
CA LYS A 39 -2.45 -16.12 -7.89
C LYS A 39 -3.59 -15.78 -6.93
N LEU A 40 -3.69 -16.52 -5.82
CA LEU A 40 -4.72 -16.28 -4.82
C LEU A 40 -4.59 -14.88 -4.20
N GLN A 41 -3.38 -14.48 -3.82
CA GLN A 41 -3.13 -13.14 -3.27
C GLN A 41 -3.51 -12.04 -4.26
N LYS A 42 -3.13 -12.19 -5.53
CA LYS A 42 -3.50 -11.25 -6.59
C LYS A 42 -5.01 -11.18 -6.80
N THR A 43 -5.70 -12.33 -6.85
CA THR A 43 -7.15 -12.39 -7.02
C THR A 43 -7.89 -11.74 -5.86
N ILE A 44 -7.41 -11.90 -4.63
CA ILE A 44 -8.00 -11.27 -3.44
C ILE A 44 -7.79 -9.74 -3.46
N LEU A 45 -6.64 -9.24 -3.90
CA LEU A 45 -6.34 -7.80 -3.90
C LEU A 45 -6.86 -7.05 -5.15
N GLN A 46 -7.13 -7.76 -6.25
CA GLN A 46 -7.60 -7.18 -7.50
C GLN A 46 -8.89 -6.34 -7.36
N PRO A 47 -9.92 -6.75 -6.59
CA PRO A 47 -11.09 -5.92 -6.33
C PRO A 47 -10.75 -4.58 -5.67
N ILE A 48 -9.75 -4.55 -4.77
CA ILE A 48 -9.27 -3.29 -4.18
C ILE A 48 -8.62 -2.45 -5.26
N GLN A 49 -7.79 -3.02 -6.14
CA GLN A 49 -7.20 -2.27 -7.25
C GLN A 49 -8.27 -1.67 -8.19
N GLU A 50 -9.34 -2.41 -8.48
CA GLU A 50 -10.44 -1.95 -9.32
C GLU A 50 -11.17 -0.74 -8.70
N ILE A 51 -11.35 -0.74 -7.37
CA ILE A 51 -11.94 0.40 -6.65
C ILE A 51 -11.09 1.68 -6.84
N SER A 52 -9.77 1.54 -7.03
CA SER A 52 -8.86 2.68 -7.29
C SER A 52 -9.25 3.43 -8.56
N SER A 53 -9.87 2.75 -9.53
CA SER A 53 -10.29 3.38 -10.79
C SER A 53 -11.54 4.25 -10.66
N THR A 54 -12.14 4.32 -9.47
CA THR A 54 -13.37 5.07 -9.20
C THR A 54 -13.07 6.51 -8.76
N ASN A 55 -13.81 7.49 -9.27
CA ASN A 55 -13.61 8.91 -8.94
C ASN A 55 -14.31 9.38 -7.65
N TYR A 56 -15.06 8.50 -6.99
CA TYR A 56 -15.81 8.82 -5.78
C TYR A 56 -14.89 8.83 -4.55
N SER A 57 -14.67 10.00 -3.96
CA SER A 57 -13.72 10.22 -2.86
C SER A 57 -14.07 9.46 -1.58
N ASP A 58 -15.36 9.30 -1.28
CA ASP A 58 -15.89 8.49 -0.18
C ASP A 58 -15.53 7.01 -0.32
N ILE A 59 -15.60 6.49 -1.55
CA ILE A 59 -15.27 5.10 -1.86
C ILE A 59 -13.74 4.89 -1.84
N ARG A 60 -12.98 5.83 -2.42
CA ARG A 60 -11.52 5.83 -2.37
C ARG A 60 -11.01 5.89 -0.92
N GLN A 61 -11.72 6.59 -0.03
CA GLN A 61 -11.33 6.68 1.37
C GLN A 61 -11.47 5.35 2.10
N LYS A 62 -12.63 4.69 1.97
CA LYS A 62 -12.82 3.34 2.52
C LYS A 62 -11.81 2.32 1.98
N GLN A 63 -11.47 2.45 0.70
CA GLN A 63 -10.46 1.61 0.06
C GLN A 63 -9.09 1.78 0.72
N LEU A 64 -8.64 3.01 0.95
CA LEU A 64 -7.35 3.28 1.60
C LEU A 64 -7.33 2.89 3.07
N GLU A 65 -8.43 3.12 3.81
CA GLU A 65 -8.55 2.61 5.18
C GLU A 65 -8.46 1.07 5.23
N CYS A 66 -9.05 0.40 4.23
CA CYS A 66 -8.91 -1.04 4.09
C CYS A 66 -7.46 -1.44 3.81
N VAL A 67 -6.78 -0.76 2.88
CA VAL A 67 -5.35 -1.00 2.59
C VAL A 67 -4.49 -0.81 3.83
N LEU A 68 -4.71 0.26 4.60
CA LEU A 68 -3.99 0.53 5.83
C LEU A 68 -4.18 -0.58 6.86
N GLN A 69 -5.41 -1.06 7.05
CA GLN A 69 -5.66 -2.20 7.96
C GLN A 69 -5.03 -3.50 7.46
N ILE A 70 -5.02 -3.72 6.14
CA ILE A 70 -4.35 -4.88 5.55
C ILE A 70 -2.84 -4.84 5.81
N LEU A 71 -2.22 -3.66 5.69
CA LEU A 71 -0.80 -3.47 6.02
C LEU A 71 -0.51 -3.79 7.48
N HIS A 72 -1.32 -3.29 8.42
CA HIS A 72 -1.12 -3.54 9.84
C HIS A 72 -1.33 -5.01 10.25
N ASN A 73 -2.29 -5.71 9.64
CA ASN A 73 -2.67 -7.06 10.08
C ASN A 73 -1.95 -8.17 9.31
N ASN A 74 -1.70 -7.98 8.01
CA ASN A 74 -1.25 -9.04 7.09
C ASN A 74 -0.05 -8.59 6.21
N GLY A 75 0.59 -7.46 6.54
CA GLY A 75 1.69 -6.86 5.76
C GLY A 75 2.87 -7.79 5.52
N ASP A 76 3.16 -8.68 6.47
CA ASP A 76 4.21 -9.70 6.39
C ASP A 76 3.92 -10.78 5.33
N GLN A 77 2.65 -11.07 5.08
CA GLN A 77 2.21 -12.08 4.11
C GLN A 77 2.10 -11.52 2.68
N LEU A 78 2.27 -10.20 2.50
CA LEU A 78 1.99 -9.45 1.27
C LEU A 78 3.09 -9.44 0.20
N LEU A 79 4.04 -10.41 0.27
CA LEU A 79 5.23 -10.53 -0.59
C LEU A 79 5.03 -10.11 -2.06
N HIS A 80 3.99 -10.61 -2.73
CA HIS A 80 3.74 -10.33 -4.14
C HIS A 80 2.56 -9.38 -4.39
N GLY A 81 1.83 -9.02 -3.33
CA GLY A 81 0.73 -8.06 -3.36
C GLY A 81 1.17 -6.60 -3.32
N TRP A 82 2.43 -6.34 -2.95
CA TRP A 82 3.02 -4.99 -2.89
C TRP A 82 2.77 -4.09 -4.11
N PRO A 83 2.95 -4.52 -5.37
CA PRO A 83 2.69 -3.65 -6.53
C PRO A 83 1.24 -3.17 -6.61
N LEU A 84 0.27 -3.98 -6.16
CA LEU A 84 -1.14 -3.59 -6.13
C LEU A 84 -1.38 -2.57 -5.01
N ILE A 85 -0.87 -2.83 -3.81
CA ILE A 85 -1.02 -1.93 -2.66
C ILE A 85 -0.39 -0.56 -2.95
N LEU A 86 0.84 -0.56 -3.46
CA LEU A 86 1.54 0.67 -3.85
C LEU A 86 0.84 1.38 -5.01
N GLY A 87 0.26 0.62 -5.95
CA GLY A 87 -0.56 1.16 -7.03
C GLY A 87 -1.81 1.88 -6.51
N VAL A 88 -2.48 1.35 -5.49
CA VAL A 88 -3.63 2.01 -4.84
C VAL A 88 -3.21 3.29 -4.11
N ILE A 89 -2.11 3.24 -3.35
CA ILE A 89 -1.59 4.39 -2.60
C ILE A 89 -1.13 5.50 -3.57
N GLY A 90 -0.39 5.15 -4.62
CA GLY A 90 0.14 6.08 -5.61
C GLY A 90 -0.87 6.61 -6.63
N ALA A 91 -2.08 6.03 -6.69
CA ALA A 91 -3.20 6.52 -7.50
C ALA A 91 -3.96 7.67 -6.84
N VAL A 92 -3.54 8.13 -5.67
CA VAL A 92 -4.11 9.30 -5.00
C VAL A 92 -3.53 10.57 -5.61
N ASN A 93 -4.40 11.50 -5.98
CA ASN A 93 -4.04 12.75 -6.64
C ASN A 93 -4.50 13.95 -5.79
N ASP A 94 -3.88 15.11 -6.03
CA ASP A 94 -4.06 16.39 -5.30
C ASP A 94 -5.48 16.98 -5.38
N ASN A 95 -6.32 16.43 -6.27
CA ASN A 95 -7.71 16.82 -6.47
C ASN A 95 -8.67 16.03 -5.58
N GLN A 96 -8.18 15.00 -4.88
CA GLN A 96 -8.97 14.23 -3.92
C GLN A 96 -8.96 14.93 -2.55
N GLY A 97 -9.94 14.60 -1.69
CA GLY A 97 -10.10 15.24 -0.39
C GLY A 97 -8.88 15.08 0.53
N GLU A 98 -8.62 16.07 1.36
CA GLU A 98 -7.49 16.15 2.31
C GLU A 98 -7.30 14.85 3.13
N LYS A 99 -8.40 14.35 3.71
CA LYS A 99 -8.40 13.11 4.49
C LYS A 99 -7.90 11.90 3.70
N LEU A 100 -8.13 11.85 2.39
CA LEU A 100 -7.68 10.77 1.53
C LEU A 100 -6.16 10.77 1.39
N VAL A 101 -5.59 11.95 1.18
CA VAL A 101 -4.14 12.18 1.08
C VAL A 101 -3.47 11.76 2.38
N GLN A 102 -4.03 12.16 3.52
CA GLN A 102 -3.54 11.77 4.85
C GLN A 102 -3.53 10.24 5.04
N THR A 103 -4.63 9.54 4.74
CA THR A 103 -4.69 8.07 4.88
C THR A 103 -3.72 7.36 3.93
N ALA A 104 -3.56 7.86 2.69
CA ALA A 104 -2.60 7.31 1.74
C ALA A 104 -1.17 7.48 2.20
N PHE A 105 -0.85 8.65 2.75
CA PHE A 105 0.45 8.93 3.31
C PHE A 105 0.74 8.08 4.56
N GLN A 106 -0.23 7.92 5.46
CA GLN A 106 -0.12 7.01 6.60
C GLN A 106 0.14 5.56 6.15
N SER A 107 -0.56 5.12 5.10
CA SER A 107 -0.32 3.79 4.52
C SER A 107 1.12 3.67 4.03
N LEU A 108 1.63 4.69 3.33
CA LEU A 108 3.02 4.72 2.88
C LEU A 108 4.01 4.73 4.05
N GLN A 109 3.73 5.46 5.14
CA GLN A 109 4.57 5.47 6.34
C GLN A 109 4.77 4.06 6.88
N VAL A 110 3.68 3.32 7.09
CA VAL A 110 3.70 1.93 7.57
C VAL A 110 4.54 1.03 6.65
N VAL A 111 4.40 1.20 5.32
CA VAL A 111 5.24 0.48 4.35
C VAL A 111 6.73 0.74 4.56
N VAL A 112 7.10 2.00 4.79
CA VAL A 112 8.50 2.43 4.89
C VAL A 112 9.13 2.10 6.24
N THR A 113 8.35 2.17 7.32
CA THR A 113 8.85 1.88 8.67
C THR A 113 8.93 0.39 8.93
N ASP A 114 7.92 -0.37 8.53
CA ASP A 114 7.73 -1.74 9.00
C ASP A 114 8.09 -2.77 7.92
N PHE A 115 7.87 -2.44 6.64
CA PHE A 115 7.95 -3.43 5.55
C PHE A 115 9.08 -3.19 4.54
N LEU A 116 9.78 -2.06 4.60
CA LEU A 116 10.93 -1.78 3.72
C LEU A 116 12.01 -2.89 3.69
N PRO A 117 12.39 -3.54 4.81
CA PRO A 117 13.37 -4.61 4.77
C PRO A 117 12.84 -5.92 4.14
N ILE A 118 11.51 -6.10 4.07
CA ILE A 118 10.84 -7.29 3.53
C ILE A 118 10.50 -7.09 2.04
N ILE A 119 10.30 -5.84 1.62
CA ILE A 119 9.91 -5.50 0.26
C ILE A 119 11.08 -5.69 -0.72
N PRO A 120 10.86 -6.38 -1.86
CA PRO A 120 11.85 -6.48 -2.93
C PRO A 120 12.34 -5.12 -3.44
N SER A 121 13.65 -5.01 -3.75
CA SER A 121 14.29 -3.75 -4.16
C SER A 121 13.65 -3.05 -5.36
N ILE A 122 13.01 -3.81 -6.26
CA ILE A 122 12.28 -3.27 -7.41
C ILE A 122 11.08 -2.40 -7.00
N TYR A 123 10.42 -2.71 -5.89
CA TYR A 123 9.26 -1.95 -5.40
C TYR A 123 9.67 -0.81 -4.46
N GLN A 124 10.89 -0.86 -3.89
CA GLN A 124 11.42 0.24 -3.06
C GLN A 124 11.56 1.54 -3.86
N GLN A 125 11.93 1.46 -5.15
CA GLN A 125 11.97 2.64 -6.04
C GLN A 125 10.59 3.26 -6.22
N VAL A 126 9.54 2.44 -6.38
CA VAL A 126 8.16 2.90 -6.50
C VAL A 126 7.72 3.62 -5.22
N CYS A 127 8.09 3.12 -4.04
CA CYS A 127 7.77 3.79 -2.78
C CYS A 127 8.45 5.18 -2.66
N VAL A 128 9.69 5.33 -3.13
CA VAL A 128 10.41 6.61 -3.16
C VAL A 128 9.75 7.58 -4.14
N GLU A 129 9.35 7.11 -5.31
CA GLU A 129 8.64 7.92 -6.30
C GLU A 129 7.30 8.43 -5.75
N VAL A 130 6.51 7.53 -5.14
CA VAL A 130 5.23 7.88 -4.50
C VAL A 130 5.46 8.85 -3.35
N ALA A 131 6.45 8.63 -2.48
CA ALA A 131 6.82 9.56 -1.41
C ALA A 131 7.23 10.93 -1.94
N GLY A 132 7.99 10.97 -3.05
CA GLY A 132 8.38 12.20 -3.73
C GLY A 132 7.17 12.97 -4.25
N ARG A 133 6.18 12.27 -4.83
CA ARG A 133 4.91 12.88 -5.27
C ARG A 133 4.13 13.48 -4.09
N PHE A 134 4.02 12.78 -2.97
CA PHE A 134 3.43 13.33 -1.74
C PHE A 134 4.24 14.52 -1.17
N GLY A 135 5.57 14.50 -1.28
CA GLY A 135 6.43 15.63 -0.85
C GLY A 135 6.28 16.89 -1.70
N LEU A 136 5.90 16.74 -2.98
CA LEU A 136 5.64 17.85 -3.89
C LEU A 136 4.21 18.42 -3.76
N GLN A 137 3.32 17.72 -3.04
CA GLN A 137 1.96 18.20 -2.78
C GLN A 137 2.00 19.40 -1.81
N ASN A 138 1.80 20.61 -2.36
CA ASN A 138 1.84 21.88 -1.64
C ASN A 138 0.58 22.19 -0.80
N LYS A 139 -0.38 21.26 -0.68
CA LYS A 139 -1.66 21.50 0.01
C LYS A 139 -1.63 21.25 1.53
N GLU A 140 -0.69 20.45 2.03
CA GLU A 140 -0.51 20.21 3.46
C GLU A 140 0.97 20.30 3.84
N LEU A 141 1.35 21.42 4.47
CA LEU A 141 2.70 21.64 5.01
C LEU A 141 3.16 20.52 5.98
N ASN A 142 2.22 19.91 6.71
CA ASN A 142 2.53 18.78 7.60
C ASN A 142 2.85 17.49 6.83
N VAL A 143 2.17 17.21 5.71
CA VAL A 143 2.45 16.04 4.87
C VAL A 143 3.77 16.20 4.13
N SER A 144 4.03 17.37 3.55
CA SER A 144 5.29 17.64 2.86
C SER A 144 6.50 17.63 3.80
N LEU A 145 6.38 18.17 5.02
CA LEU A 145 7.44 18.11 6.03
C LEU A 145 7.71 16.67 6.51
N THR A 146 6.65 15.87 6.69
CA THR A 146 6.77 14.46 7.09
C THR A 146 7.29 13.59 5.93
N ALA A 147 6.96 13.93 4.68
CA ALA A 147 7.45 13.25 3.48
C ALA A 147 8.96 13.44 3.31
N ILE A 148 9.48 14.64 3.60
CA ILE A 148 10.94 14.87 3.67
C ILE A 148 11.56 13.98 4.75
N GLY A 149 10.92 13.87 5.91
CA GLY A 149 11.34 12.95 6.98
C GLY A 149 11.41 11.49 6.50
N LEU A 150 10.39 11.02 5.78
CA LEU A 150 10.38 9.67 5.19
C LEU A 150 11.45 9.48 4.13
N LEU A 151 11.68 10.45 3.24
CA LEU A 151 12.73 10.38 2.20
C LEU A 151 14.12 10.31 2.83
N VAL A 152 14.32 11.03 3.93
CA VAL A 152 15.55 10.95 4.73
C VAL A 152 15.66 9.57 5.39
N SER A 153 14.58 9.03 5.96
CA SER A 153 14.53 7.65 6.48
C SER A 153 14.82 6.60 5.40
N PHE A 154 14.30 6.76 4.19
CA PHE A 154 14.64 5.94 3.02
C PHE A 154 16.15 5.96 2.74
N ARG A 155 16.75 7.15 2.75
CA ARG A 155 18.19 7.29 2.53
C ARG A 155 19.00 6.60 3.63
N TYR A 156 18.62 6.73 4.89
CA TYR A 156 19.28 6.05 6.01
C TYR A 156 19.09 4.52 5.93
N LEU A 157 17.89 4.03 5.62
CA LEU A 157 17.64 2.59 5.53
C LEU A 157 18.33 1.97 4.31
N MET A 158 18.35 2.63 3.16
CA MET A 158 19.12 2.16 1.99
C MET A 158 20.61 2.12 2.30
N VAL A 159 21.17 3.11 2.98
CA VAL A 159 22.58 3.12 3.38
C VAL A 159 22.87 2.00 4.38
N SER A 160 21.99 1.75 5.36
CA SER A 160 22.11 0.63 6.29
C SER A 160 21.95 -0.74 5.61
N LEU A 161 20.97 -0.91 4.72
CA LEU A 161 20.75 -2.15 3.97
C LEU A 161 21.89 -2.43 2.98
N CYS A 162 22.44 -1.42 2.31
CA CYS A 162 23.66 -1.56 1.52
C CYS A 162 24.85 -1.96 2.40
N LYS A 163 24.97 -1.42 3.62
CA LYS A 163 26.01 -1.83 4.57
C LYS A 163 25.85 -3.28 5.01
N VAL A 164 24.63 -3.71 5.37
CA VAL A 164 24.34 -5.10 5.76
C VAL A 164 24.55 -6.07 4.58
N ARG A 165 24.18 -5.68 3.36
CA ARG A 165 24.39 -6.48 2.14
C ARG A 165 25.84 -6.52 1.65
N ILE A 166 26.68 -5.59 2.10
CA ILE A 166 28.15 -5.63 1.93
C ILE A 166 28.80 -6.46 3.07
N ILE A 167 28.20 -6.51 4.27
CA ILE A 167 28.72 -7.25 5.43
C ILE A 167 28.29 -8.72 5.44
N LEU A 168 27.18 -9.08 4.80
CA LEU A 168 26.84 -10.46 4.44
C LEU A 168 27.28 -10.70 3.00
N PRO A 169 28.56 -11.04 2.74
CA PRO A 169 28.90 -11.60 1.46
C PRO A 169 28.08 -12.88 1.33
N PHE A 170 27.27 -12.92 0.28
CA PHE A 170 26.87 -14.10 -0.45
C PHE A 170 27.48 -15.40 0.13
N ASP A 171 26.72 -16.10 0.97
CA ASP A 171 26.98 -17.51 1.23
C ASP A 171 26.62 -18.25 -0.07
N ARG A 172 27.59 -18.23 -1.00
CA ARG A 172 27.58 -19.07 -2.19
C ARG A 172 28.11 -20.42 -1.73
N THR A 173 27.17 -21.27 -1.36
CA THR A 173 27.13 -22.67 -1.78
C THR A 173 28.17 -23.02 -2.84
N ASP A 174 29.21 -23.73 -2.41
CA ASP A 174 29.78 -24.88 -3.11
C ASP A 174 29.37 -26.14 -2.32
#